data_AF-A0A224XPN1-F1
#
_entry.id   AF-A0A224XPN1-F1
#
_cell.length_a   1.000
_cell.length_b   1.000
_cell.length_c   1.000
_cell.angle_alpha   90.00
_cell.angle_beta   90.00
_cell.angle_gamma   90.00
#
_symmetry.space_group_name_H-M   'P 1'
#
loop_
_entity.id
_entity.type
_entity.pdbx_description
1 polymer ?
#
loop_
_entity_poly.entity_id
_entity_poly.type
_entity_poly.pdbx_seq_one_letter_code
_entity_poly.pdbx_strand_id
1 'polypeptide(L)'
;LERKRRDHLKTIFKNLKDVIPSLQNEKKPSRATILRKSAEHIRFMKKKNAAQWQDLEVLQRQNSALEAQIAAMESENSSDDGDEAQAKEEIREELEEFCEVSDSSDSEYSYPTSLHKNK
;
A
#
# COMPACT_ATOMS: atom_id res chain seq x y z
N LEU A 1 -16.27 -39.44 1.02
CA LEU A 1 -15.52 -38.28 1.55
C LEU A 1 -14.36 -37.87 0.64
N GLU A 2 -13.46 -38.78 0.28
CA GLU A 2 -12.25 -38.43 -0.51
C GLU A 2 -12.55 -37.78 -1.87
N ARG A 3 -13.62 -38.18 -2.56
CA ARG A 3 -14.01 -37.54 -3.83
C ARG A 3 -14.27 -36.05 -3.68
N LYS A 4 -15.04 -35.65 -2.66
CA LYS A 4 -15.35 -34.25 -2.35
C LYS A 4 -14.08 -33.45 -2.06
N ARG A 5 -13.14 -34.03 -1.31
CA ARG A 5 -11.83 -33.43 -1.02
C ARG A 5 -11.02 -33.16 -2.30
N ARG A 6 -10.96 -34.13 -3.22
CA ARG A 6 -10.24 -33.98 -4.49
C ARG A 6 -10.83 -32.91 -5.39
N ASP A 7 -12.16 -32.82 -5.44
CA ASP A 7 -12.82 -31.80 -6.25
C ASP A 7 -12.64 -30.40 -5.64
N HIS A 8 -12.66 -30.27 -4.31
CA HIS A 8 -12.29 -29.00 -3.64
C HIS A 8 -10.85 -28.59 -3.95
N LEU A 9 -9.89 -29.51 -3.85
CA LEU A 9 -8.49 -29.25 -4.20
C LEU A 9 -8.33 -28.84 -5.67
N LYS A 10 -9.09 -29.45 -6.57
CA LYS A 10 -9.12 -29.07 -7.99
C LYS A 10 -9.58 -27.62 -8.17
N THR A 11 -10.62 -27.20 -7.44
CA THR A 11 -11.08 -25.81 -7.45
C THR A 11 -10.01 -24.86 -6.92
N ILE A 12 -9.34 -25.19 -5.80
CA ILE A 12 -8.23 -24.37 -5.27
C ILE A 12 -7.12 -24.19 -6.31
N PHE A 13 -6.71 -25.25 -6.99
CA PHE A 13 -5.69 -25.16 -8.04
C PHE A 13 -6.15 -24.32 -9.25
N LYS A 14 -7.43 -24.35 -9.60
CA LYS A 14 -7.99 -23.49 -10.65
C LYS A 14 -7.92 -22.03 -10.23
N ASN A 15 -8.42 -21.69 -9.03
CA ASN A 15 -8.40 -20.33 -8.51
C ASN A 15 -6.97 -19.79 -8.40
N LEU A 16 -6.03 -20.62 -7.92
CA LEU A 16 -4.62 -20.25 -7.82
C LEU A 16 -3.99 -19.99 -9.19
N LYS A 17 -4.35 -20.76 -10.22
CA LYS A 17 -3.88 -20.52 -11.59
C LYS A 17 -4.36 -19.17 -12.11
N ASP A 18 -5.63 -18.84 -11.89
CA ASP A 18 -6.28 -17.67 -12.49
C ASP A 18 -5.66 -16.35 -11.97
N VAL A 19 -5.14 -16.34 -10.75
CA VAL A 19 -4.47 -15.16 -10.15
C VAL A 19 -2.99 -15.03 -10.51
N ILE A 20 -2.38 -15.99 -11.23
CA ILE A 20 -0.96 -15.96 -11.59
C ILE A 20 -0.82 -15.51 -13.05
N PRO A 21 -0.28 -14.31 -13.33
CA PRO A 21 -0.24 -13.74 -14.68
C PRO A 21 0.46 -14.65 -15.71
N SER A 22 1.54 -15.32 -15.32
CA SER A 22 2.32 -16.21 -16.19
C SER A 22 1.64 -17.54 -16.53
N LEU A 23 0.45 -17.81 -15.99
CA LEU A 23 -0.34 -19.02 -16.20
C LEU A 23 -1.68 -18.78 -16.92
N GLN A 24 -2.08 -17.52 -17.13
CA GLN A 24 -3.37 -17.16 -17.74
C GLN A 24 -3.50 -17.71 -19.17
N ASN A 25 -2.42 -17.66 -19.94
CA ASN A 25 -2.38 -18.15 -21.33
C ASN A 25 -2.15 -19.67 -21.44
N GLU A 26 -1.80 -20.33 -20.33
CA GLU A 26 -1.49 -21.76 -20.32
C GLU A 26 -2.80 -22.56 -20.12
N LYS A 27 -3.28 -23.27 -21.14
CA LYS A 27 -4.60 -23.94 -21.09
C LYS A 27 -4.70 -24.98 -19.95
N LYS A 28 -3.67 -25.81 -19.75
CA LYS A 28 -3.66 -26.90 -18.76
C LYS A 28 -2.27 -27.06 -18.09
N PRO A 29 -1.83 -26.10 -17.25
CA PRO A 29 -0.58 -26.24 -16.52
C PRO A 29 -0.63 -27.43 -15.54
N SER A 30 0.51 -28.10 -15.36
CA SER A 30 0.63 -29.15 -14.35
C SER A 30 0.49 -28.56 -12.94
N ARG A 31 0.04 -29.35 -11.96
CA ARG A 31 -0.03 -28.90 -10.55
C ARG A 31 1.32 -28.44 -10.02
N ALA A 32 2.39 -29.14 -10.38
CA ALA A 32 3.75 -28.76 -10.02
C ALA A 32 4.15 -27.40 -10.63
N THR A 33 3.76 -27.16 -11.88
CA THR A 33 3.96 -25.87 -12.55
C THR A 33 3.20 -24.75 -11.85
N ILE A 34 1.94 -24.98 -11.47
CA ILE A 34 1.13 -24.01 -10.72
C ILE A 34 1.88 -23.61 -9.45
N LEU A 35 2.26 -24.58 -8.60
CA LEU A 35 2.96 -24.31 -7.34
C LEU A 35 4.29 -23.56 -7.55
N ARG A 36 5.09 -23.96 -8.55
CA ARG A 36 6.38 -23.33 -8.84
C ARG A 36 6.20 -21.87 -9.25
N LYS A 37 5.31 -21.61 -10.23
CA LYS A 37 5.03 -20.25 -10.71
C LYS A 37 4.34 -19.40 -9.64
N SER A 38 3.53 -19.98 -8.74
CA SER A 38 3.00 -19.26 -7.56
C SER A 38 4.14 -18.77 -6.67
N ALA A 39 5.07 -19.64 -6.32
CA ALA A 39 6.19 -19.29 -5.45
C ALA A 39 7.13 -18.27 -6.09
N GLU A 40 7.34 -18.34 -7.41
CA GLU A 40 8.04 -17.31 -8.17
C GLU A 40 7.29 -15.98 -8.15
N HIS A 41 5.97 -15.98 -8.38
CA HIS A 41 5.17 -14.77 -8.39
C HIS A 41 5.12 -14.09 -7.02
N ILE A 42 4.99 -14.85 -5.93
CA ILE A 42 5.06 -14.31 -4.56
C ILE A 42 6.41 -13.63 -4.31
N ARG A 43 7.53 -14.28 -4.68
CA ARG A 43 8.86 -13.69 -4.52
C ARG A 43 9.02 -12.43 -5.35
N PHE A 44 8.55 -12.44 -6.60
CA PHE A 44 8.55 -11.29 -7.47
C PHE A 44 7.75 -10.12 -6.88
N MET A 45 6.52 -10.37 -6.43
CA MET A 45 5.66 -9.34 -5.84
C MET A 45 6.24 -8.76 -4.56
N LYS A 46 6.87 -9.58 -3.71
CA LYS A 46 7.59 -9.09 -2.52
C LYS A 46 8.71 -8.11 -2.88
N LYS A 47 9.55 -8.47 -3.86
CA LYS A 47 10.64 -7.60 -4.34
C LYS A 47 10.08 -6.32 -4.98
N LYS A 48 9.04 -6.44 -5.80
CA LYS A 48 8.40 -5.31 -6.46
C LYS A 48 7.80 -4.34 -5.45
N ASN A 49 7.04 -4.83 -4.46
CA ASN A 49 6.45 -3.99 -3.43
C ASN A 49 7.53 -3.26 -2.61
N ALA A 50 8.63 -3.93 -2.25
CA ALA A 50 9.73 -3.29 -1.52
C ALA A 50 10.35 -2.12 -2.31
N ALA A 51 10.56 -2.29 -3.61
CA ALA A 51 11.02 -1.20 -4.47
C ALA A 51 9.98 -0.06 -4.56
N GLN A 52 8.70 -0.39 -4.73
CA GLN A 52 7.63 0.61 -4.76
C GLN A 52 7.50 1.40 -3.45
N TRP A 53 7.73 0.75 -2.30
CA TRP A 53 7.77 1.44 -1.00
C TRP A 53 8.92 2.43 -0.91
N GLN A 54 10.10 2.06 -1.41
CA GLN A 54 11.24 2.96 -1.49
C GLN A 54 10.95 4.16 -2.41
N ASP A 55 10.31 3.92 -3.56
CA ASP A 55 9.91 4.99 -4.48
C ASP A 55 8.90 5.94 -3.83
N LEU A 56 7.92 5.40 -3.10
CA LEU A 56 6.95 6.20 -2.34
C LEU A 56 7.64 7.06 -1.27
N GLU A 57 8.61 6.52 -0.54
CA GLU A 57 9.37 7.26 0.47
C GLU A 57 10.17 8.42 -0.14
N VAL A 58 10.81 8.18 -1.29
CA VAL A 58 11.55 9.22 -2.03
C VAL A 58 10.59 10.31 -2.51
N LEU A 59 9.45 9.94 -3.08
CA LEU A 59 8.45 10.90 -3.55
C LEU A 59 7.85 11.72 -2.42
N GLN A 60 7.58 11.10 -1.26
CA GLN A 60 7.11 11.82 -0.08
C GLN A 60 8.13 12.85 0.41
N ARG A 61 9.41 12.50 0.49
CA ARG A 61 10.48 13.46 0.83
C ARG A 61 10.59 14.59 -0.16
N GLN A 62 10.48 14.29 -1.46
CA GLN A 62 10.50 15.30 -2.52
C GLN A 62 9.31 16.26 -2.40
N ASN A 63 8.10 15.73 -2.20
CA ASN A 63 6.91 16.55 -1.98
C ASN A 63 7.07 17.44 -0.75
N SER A 64 7.48 16.91 0.40
CA SER A 64 7.68 17.71 1.60
C SER A 64 8.76 18.80 1.42
N ALA A 65 9.82 18.52 0.65
CA ALA A 65 10.84 19.51 0.35
C ALA A 65 10.32 20.61 -0.59
N LEU A 66 9.44 20.27 -1.53
CA LEU A 66 8.80 21.24 -2.42
C LEU A 66 7.77 22.08 -1.67
N GLU A 67 6.94 21.46 -0.82
CA GLU A 67 5.99 22.15 0.06
C GLU A 67 6.71 23.15 0.98
N ALA A 68 7.85 22.76 1.56
CA ALA A 68 8.66 23.67 2.37
C ALA A 68 9.22 24.85 1.56
N GLN A 69 9.63 24.62 0.30
CA GLN A 69 10.08 25.70 -0.59
C GLN A 69 8.95 26.64 -0.97
N ILE A 70 7.77 26.10 -1.28
CA ILE A 70 6.56 26.87 -1.58
C ILE A 70 6.22 27.75 -0.38
N ALA A 71 6.12 27.17 0.82
CA ALA A 71 5.82 27.92 2.05
C ALA A 71 6.85 29.02 2.35
N ALA A 72 8.14 28.78 2.10
CA ALA A 72 9.17 29.80 2.26
C ALA A 72 8.98 30.97 1.28
N MET A 73 8.75 30.69 -0.01
CA MET A 73 8.48 31.71 -1.02
C MET A 73 7.17 32.46 -0.77
N GLU A 74 6.14 31.76 -0.31
CA GLU A 74 4.87 32.37 0.12
C GLU A 74 5.10 33.28 1.32
N SER A 75 5.91 32.89 2.29
CA SER A 75 6.24 33.74 3.45
C SER A 75 7.07 34.99 3.10
N GLU A 76 7.90 34.91 2.07
CA GLU A 76 8.65 36.06 1.53
C GLU A 76 7.75 37.00 0.71
N ASN A 77 6.67 36.47 0.12
CA ASN A 77 5.70 37.21 -0.68
C ASN A 77 4.47 37.67 0.12
N SER A 78 4.20 37.06 1.29
CA SER A 78 3.10 37.41 2.20
C SER A 78 3.48 38.62 3.05
N SER A 79 3.63 39.75 2.37
CA SER A 79 3.39 41.06 2.95
C SER A 79 1.92 41.48 2.79
N ASP A 80 1.02 40.57 2.38
CA ASP A 80 -0.42 40.84 2.25
C ASP A 80 -1.25 39.54 2.38
N ASP A 81 -2.46 39.69 2.94
CA ASP A 81 -3.64 38.79 2.91
C ASP A 81 -3.76 37.58 3.87
N GLY A 82 -4.61 37.77 4.90
CA GLY A 82 -4.90 36.85 6.00
C GLY A 82 -6.05 35.84 5.80
N ASP A 83 -6.35 35.42 4.57
CA ASP A 83 -7.51 34.55 4.27
C ASP A 83 -7.17 33.04 4.19
N GLU A 84 -5.90 32.64 4.03
CA GLU A 84 -5.53 31.23 3.79
C GLU A 84 -5.53 30.33 5.05
N ALA A 85 -5.40 30.92 6.23
CA ALA A 85 -5.35 30.18 7.49
C ALA A 85 -6.70 29.50 7.83
N GLN A 86 -7.83 30.06 7.37
CA GLN A 86 -9.16 29.56 7.69
C GLN A 86 -9.52 28.28 6.92
N ALA A 87 -9.06 28.17 5.66
CA ALA A 87 -9.33 27.00 4.82
C ALA A 87 -8.54 25.75 5.27
N LYS A 88 -7.36 25.93 5.87
CA LYS A 88 -6.51 24.83 6.36
C LYS A 88 -7.08 24.16 7.61
N GLU A 89 -7.81 24.91 8.44
CA GLU A 89 -8.45 24.37 9.66
C GLU A 89 -9.69 23.53 9.32
N GLU A 90 -10.51 23.98 8.35
CA GLU A 90 -11.70 23.24 7.89
C GLU A 90 -11.34 21.87 7.29
N ILE A 91 -10.26 21.81 6.49
CA ILE A 91 -9.79 20.55 5.89
C ILE A 91 -9.23 19.60 6.96
N ARG A 92 -8.68 20.14 8.05
CA ARG A 92 -8.12 19.33 9.14
C ARG A 92 -9.23 18.65 9.93
N GLU A 93 -10.31 19.36 10.23
CA GLU A 93 -11.47 18.78 10.93
C GLU A 93 -12.11 17.64 10.11
N GLU A 94 -12.22 17.80 8.78
CA GLU A 94 -12.76 16.76 7.88
C GLU A 94 -11.87 15.50 7.85
N LEU A 95 -10.55 15.65 8.02
CA LEU A 95 -9.59 14.55 8.00
C LEU A 95 -9.55 13.78 9.34
N GLU A 96 -9.77 14.47 10.46
CA GLU A 96 -9.85 13.87 11.80
C GLU A 96 -11.13 13.01 11.94
N GLU A 97 -12.26 13.44 11.34
CA GLU A 97 -13.51 12.65 11.30
C GLU A 97 -13.38 11.34 10.48
N PHE A 98 -12.52 11.32 9.46
CA PHE A 98 -12.29 10.12 8.63
C PHE A 98 -11.41 9.06 9.31
N CYS A 99 -10.60 9.43 10.30
CA CYS A 99 -9.72 8.48 11.00
C CYS A 99 -10.45 7.68 12.09
N GLU A 100 -11.49 8.22 12.71
CA GLU A 100 -12.19 7.55 13.82
C GLU A 100 -13.02 6.32 13.40
N VAL A 101 -13.28 6.13 12.10
CA VAL A 101 -14.07 5.01 11.57
C VAL A 101 -13.27 3.73 11.28
N SER A 102 -11.94 3.73 11.42
CA SER A 102 -11.09 2.58 11.04
C SER A 102 -10.53 1.75 12.20
N ASP A 103 -10.86 2.03 13.45
CA ASP A 103 -10.27 1.33 14.61
C ASP A 103 -11.07 0.08 15.05
N SER A 104 -11.38 -0.79 14.10
CA SER A 104 -11.88 -2.15 14.40
C SER A 104 -11.34 -3.19 13.43
N SER A 105 -10.06 -3.53 13.58
CA SER A 105 -9.58 -4.88 13.28
C SER A 105 -8.23 -5.18 13.89
N ASP A 106 -8.28 -6.02 14.91
CA ASP A 106 -7.19 -6.73 15.56
C ASP A 106 -6.25 -7.39 14.53
N SER A 107 -5.01 -6.91 14.45
CA SER A 107 -3.97 -7.47 13.58
C SER A 107 -2.59 -7.23 14.19
N GLU A 108 -1.98 -8.31 14.71
CA GLU A 108 -0.61 -8.41 15.25
C GLU A 108 0.49 -8.15 14.19
N TYR A 109 0.46 -7.00 13.51
CA TYR A 109 1.56 -6.56 12.65
C TYR A 109 2.19 -5.29 13.24
N SER A 110 3.30 -5.48 13.95
CA SER A 110 4.08 -4.39 14.53
C SER A 110 4.81 -3.64 13.41
N TYR A 111 4.32 -2.46 13.04
CA TYR A 111 5.09 -1.47 12.29
C TYR A 111 6.21 -0.93 13.19
N PRO A 112 7.44 -0.73 12.67
CA PRO A 112 8.50 -0.09 13.44
C PRO A 112 8.18 1.39 13.62
N THR A 113 7.61 1.75 14.77
CA THR A 113 7.39 3.13 15.20
C THR A 113 8.66 3.70 15.81
N SER A 114 9.62 4.10 14.99
CA SER A 114 10.77 4.88 15.47
C SER A 114 10.51 6.38 15.34
N LEU A 115 9.67 6.89 16.25
CA LEU A 115 9.55 8.32 16.55
C LEU A 115 9.50 8.50 18.07
N HIS A 116 10.54 8.04 18.76
CA HIS A 116 10.83 8.55 20.10
C HIS A 116 11.69 9.81 19.97
N LYS A 117 11.01 10.95 20.10
CA LYS A 117 11.57 12.23 20.56
C LYS A 117 12.48 11.97 21.76
N ASN A 118 13.77 12.26 21.64
CA ASN A 118 14.58 12.58 22.80
C ASN A 118 14.58 14.10 22.97
N LYS A 119 14.24 14.48 24.19
CA LYS A 119 14.37 15.82 24.77
C LYS A 119 15.83 16.23 24.86
#